data_AF-A0A353RLR1-F1
#
_entry.id   AF-A0A353RLR1-F1
#
_cell.length_a   1.000
_cell.length_b   1.000
_cell.length_c   1.000
_cell.angle_alpha   90.00
_cell.angle_beta   90.00
_cell.angle_gamma   90.00
#
_symmetry.space_group_name_H-M   'P 1'
#
loop_
_entity.id
_entity.type
_entity.pdbx_description
1 polymer ?
#
loop_
_entity_poly.entity_id
_entity_poly.type
_entity_poly.pdbx_seq_one_letter_code
_entity_poly.pdbx_strand_id
1 'polypeptide(L)'
;VNFYLIDNPDAGANEITIVIDLAIGGTPEGTSVTAKTDLIALNMSALRARYEGSSTTNTKELKITFKYYMKGRDQIVDSQVYRMTVSGD
;
A
#
# COMPACT_ATOMS: atom_id res chain seq x y z
N VAL A 1 0.67 10.75 -7.66
CA VAL A 1 0.18 9.57 -6.92
C VAL A 1 0.27 9.90 -5.46
N ASN A 2 -0.76 9.62 -4.67
CA ASN A 2 -0.74 9.82 -3.22
C ASN A 2 -0.71 8.46 -2.51
N PHE A 3 0.02 8.39 -1.39
CA PHE A 3 0.19 7.20 -0.59
C PHE A 3 -0.19 7.51 0.85
N TYR A 4 -1.07 6.70 1.44
CA TYR A 4 -1.37 6.81 2.86
C TYR A 4 -1.72 5.46 3.47
N LEU A 5 -1.38 5.32 4.75
CA LEU A 5 -1.67 4.13 5.55
C LEU A 5 -3.06 4.30 6.18
N ILE A 6 -3.90 3.28 6.07
CA ILE A 6 -5.18 3.24 6.75
C ILE A 6 -5.01 2.46 8.04
N ASP A 7 -5.24 3.14 9.16
CA ASP A 7 -5.40 2.49 10.46
C ASP A 7 -6.80 1.84 10.45
N ASN A 8 -6.84 0.53 10.26
CA ASN A 8 -8.09 -0.23 10.26
C ASN A 8 -8.25 -0.87 11.65
N PRO A 9 -9.22 -0.43 12.46
CA PRO A 9 -9.39 -0.93 13.83
C PRO A 9 -9.79 -2.42 13.87
N ASP A 10 -10.34 -2.95 12.77
CA ASP A 10 -10.72 -4.36 12.63
C ASP A 10 -9.60 -5.22 11.99
N ALA A 11 -8.49 -4.62 11.58
CA ALA A 11 -7.35 -5.37 11.06
C ALA A 11 -6.65 -6.11 12.20
N GLY A 12 -6.22 -7.35 11.93
CA GLY A 12 -5.37 -8.06 12.90
C GLY A 12 -4.10 -7.25 13.20
N ALA A 13 -3.48 -7.46 14.37
CA ALA A 13 -2.30 -6.69 14.82
C ALA A 13 -1.07 -6.72 13.87
N ASN A 14 -1.13 -7.55 12.84
CA ASN A 14 -0.11 -7.77 11.82
C ASN A 14 -0.58 -7.40 10.40
N GLU A 15 -1.80 -6.86 10.25
CA GLU A 15 -2.39 -6.51 8.96
C GLU A 15 -2.32 -5.00 8.74
N ILE A 16 -1.76 -4.61 7.61
CA ILE A 16 -1.50 -3.21 7.24
C ILE A 16 -2.15 -2.96 5.89
N THR A 17 -2.91 -1.87 5.76
CA THR A 17 -3.46 -1.45 4.47
C THR A 17 -2.82 -0.15 4.02
N ILE A 18 -2.27 -0.15 2.81
CA ILE A 18 -1.71 1.02 2.14
C ILE A 18 -2.59 1.35 0.94
N VAL A 19 -3.11 2.57 0.89
CA VAL A 19 -3.90 3.05 -0.25
C VAL A 19 -3.03 3.87 -1.19
N ILE A 20 -3.20 3.59 -2.48
CA ILE A 20 -2.48 4.22 -3.58
C ILE A 20 -3.50 4.90 -4.50
N ASP A 21 -3.55 6.22 -4.45
CA ASP A 21 -4.39 7.02 -5.34
C ASP A 21 -3.65 7.34 -6.65
N LEU A 22 -4.08 6.69 -7.72
CA LEU A 22 -3.63 6.93 -9.08
C LEU A 22 -4.35 8.15 -9.63
N ALA A 23 -3.59 9.16 -10.04
CA ALA A 23 -4.10 10.31 -10.77
C ALA A 23 -3.77 10.14 -12.25
N ILE A 24 -4.76 10.30 -13.12
CA ILE A 24 -4.53 10.38 -14.56
C ILE A 24 -3.99 11.78 -14.86
N GLY A 25 -2.78 11.86 -15.40
CA GLY A 25 -2.19 13.09 -15.91
C GLY A 25 -2.21 13.11 -17.44
N GLY A 26 -2.41 14.29 -18.03
CA GLY A 26 -2.39 14.52 -19.48
C GLY A 26 -3.70 15.12 -20.02
N THR A 27 -3.61 15.88 -21.12
CA THR A 27 -4.77 16.31 -21.89
C THR A 27 -5.22 15.10 -22.75
N PRO A 28 -6.50 14.70 -22.74
CA PRO A 28 -6.96 13.57 -23.54
C PRO A 28 -6.90 13.91 -25.04
N GLU A 29 -5.79 13.60 -25.70
CA GLU A 29 -5.70 13.60 -27.16
C GLU A 29 -6.28 12.27 -27.68
N GLY A 30 -7.61 12.22 -27.79
CA GLY A 30 -8.34 11.08 -28.36
C GLY A 30 -9.00 10.13 -27.35
N THR A 31 -9.81 9.19 -27.85
CA THR A 31 -10.63 8.22 -27.08
C THR A 31 -9.83 7.07 -26.47
N SER A 32 -8.52 7.01 -26.68
CA SER A 32 -7.68 5.90 -26.21
C SER A 32 -7.05 6.22 -24.86
N VAL A 33 -7.64 5.71 -23.79
CA VAL A 33 -7.02 5.67 -22.47
C VAL A 33 -6.00 4.52 -22.46
N THR A 34 -4.76 4.78 -22.86
CA THR A 34 -3.70 3.79 -22.75
C THR A 34 -3.24 3.70 -21.29
N ALA A 35 -3.37 2.51 -20.68
CA ALA A 35 -2.81 2.26 -19.36
C ALA A 35 -1.28 2.31 -19.45
N LYS A 36 -0.66 3.36 -18.92
CA LYS A 36 0.79 3.38 -18.67
C LYS A 36 1.05 2.62 -17.38
N THR A 37 1.75 1.50 -17.49
CA THR A 37 2.21 0.72 -16.33
C THR A 37 3.46 1.40 -15.77
N ASP A 38 3.28 2.47 -15.01
CA ASP A 38 4.38 3.09 -14.27
C ASP A 38 4.74 2.22 -13.05
N LEU A 39 6.02 1.89 -12.90
CA LEU A 39 6.52 1.18 -11.74
C LEU A 39 6.51 2.12 -10.53
N ILE A 40 5.83 1.71 -9.47
CA ILE A 40 5.77 2.46 -8.21
C ILE A 40 6.65 1.76 -7.17
N ALA A 41 7.68 2.46 -6.69
CA ALA A 41 8.51 2.01 -5.57
C ALA A 41 8.15 2.80 -4.31
N LEU A 42 7.80 2.11 -3.22
CA LEU A 42 7.56 2.72 -1.91
C LEU A 42 8.71 2.42 -0.96
N ASN A 43 9.12 3.43 -0.19
CA ASN A 43 10.09 3.25 0.88
C ASN A 43 9.41 2.67 2.13
N MET A 44 9.76 1.43 2.48
CA MET A 44 9.16 0.68 3.59
C MET A 44 9.92 0.83 4.93
N SER A 45 10.98 1.64 4.99
CA SER A 45 11.82 1.80 6.19
C SER A 45 11.04 2.33 7.39
N ALA A 46 10.18 3.33 7.20
CA ALA A 46 9.35 3.89 8.26
C ALA A 46 8.35 2.86 8.82
N LEU A 47 7.81 2.00 7.95
CA LEU A 47 6.92 0.92 8.38
C LEU A 47 7.70 -0.12 9.20
N ARG A 48 8.89 -0.49 8.74
CA ARG A 48 9.77 -1.40 9.46
C ARG A 48 10.09 -0.88 10.85
N ALA A 49 10.55 0.36 10.97
CA ALA A 49 10.88 0.99 12.25
C ALA A 49 9.68 1.08 13.21
N ARG A 50 8.44 1.21 12.69
CA ARG A 50 7.23 1.25 13.52
C ARG A 50 6.88 -0.10 14.15
N TYR A 51 7.21 -1.22 13.50
CA TYR A 51 6.82 -2.55 13.94
C TYR A 51 7.99 -3.41 14.46
N GLU A 52 9.23 -2.96 14.28
CA GLU A 52 10.40 -3.58 14.89
C GLU A 52 10.30 -3.54 16.43
N GLY A 53 10.64 -4.64 17.11
CA GLY A 53 10.52 -4.76 18.57
C GLY A 53 9.06 -4.84 19.09
N SER A 54 8.05 -4.80 18.21
CA SER A 54 6.64 -4.83 18.63
C SER A 54 6.06 -6.24 18.80
N SER A 55 6.89 -7.28 18.77
CA SER A 55 6.49 -8.67 18.92
C SER A 55 7.28 -9.33 20.04
N THR A 56 6.60 -10.19 20.80
CA THR A 56 7.19 -11.02 21.87
C THR A 56 7.99 -12.21 21.34
N THR A 57 8.07 -12.37 20.02
CA THR A 57 8.84 -13.41 19.33
C THR A 57 9.94 -12.77 18.50
N ASN A 58 11.04 -13.48 18.27
CA ASN A 58 12.22 -13.00 17.50
C ASN A 58 11.89 -12.33 16.14
N THR A 59 10.76 -12.67 15.52
CA THR A 59 10.32 -12.07 14.24
C THR A 59 8.82 -11.85 14.21
N LYS A 60 8.39 -10.77 13.56
CA LYS A 60 6.99 -10.46 13.26
C LYS A 60 6.75 -10.47 11.76
N GLU A 61 5.78 -11.24 11.28
CA GLU A 61 5.30 -11.16 9.90
C GLU A 61 4.23 -10.06 9.81
N LEU A 62 4.40 -9.14 8.87
CA LEU A 62 3.44 -8.09 8.54
C LEU A 62 2.83 -8.41 7.18
N LYS A 63 1.50 -8.52 7.13
CA LYS A 63 0.72 -8.68 5.91
C LYS A 63 0.26 -7.31 5.44
N ILE A 64 0.91 -6.80 4.39
CA ILE A 64 0.66 -5.48 3.83
C ILE A 64 -0.21 -5.65 2.58
N THR A 65 -1.37 -4.99 2.57
CA THR A 65 -2.30 -4.98 1.45
C THR A 65 -2.26 -3.61 0.78
N PHE A 66 -1.81 -3.56 -0.46
CA PHE A 66 -1.88 -2.39 -1.32
C PHE A 66 -3.22 -2.37 -2.03
N LYS A 67 -3.98 -1.28 -1.88
CA LYS A 67 -5.23 -1.04 -2.61
C LYS A 67 -5.05 0.14 -3.53
N TYR A 68 -5.24 -0.07 -4.83
CA TYR A 68 -5.11 0.97 -5.84
C TYR A 68 -6.48 1.55 -6.16
N TYR A 69 -6.61 2.87 -6.06
CA TYR A 69 -7.83 3.60 -6.42
C TYR A 69 -7.53 4.60 -7.52
N MET A 70 -8.51 4.85 -8.38
CA MET A 70 -8.46 6.03 -9.25
C MET A 70 -8.96 7.23 -8.46
N LYS A 71 -8.21 8.33 -8.49
CA LYS A 71 -8.58 9.56 -7.80
C LYS A 71 -10.00 9.99 -8.20
N GLY A 72 -10.87 10.15 -7.20
CA GLY A 72 -12.28 10.53 -7.40
C GLY A 72 -13.22 9.35 -7.73
N ARG A 73 -12.76 8.11 -7.59
CA ARG A 73 -13.60 6.90 -7.66
C ARG A 73 -13.39 6.05 -6.42
N ASP A 74 -14.48 5.57 -5.84
CA ASP A 74 -14.46 4.66 -4.68
C ASP A 74 -14.20 3.19 -5.07
N GLN A 75 -13.94 2.91 -6.34
CA GLN A 75 -13.71 1.56 -6.83
C GLN A 75 -12.22 1.20 -6.79
N ILE A 76 -11.93 0.05 -6.16
CA ILE A 76 -10.60 -0.57 -6.21
C ILE A 76 -10.31 -0.98 -7.65
N VAL A 77 -9.22 -0.49 -8.19
CA VAL A 77 -8.71 -0.78 -9.53
C VAL A 77 -7.89 -2.07 -9.51
N ASP A 78 -7.09 -2.25 -8.46
CA ASP A 78 -6.26 -3.43 -8.22
C ASP A 78 -5.96 -3.58 -6.72
N SER A 79 -5.57 -4.78 -6.31
CA SER A 79 -5.12 -5.06 -4.95
C SER A 79 -3.98 -6.08 -4.95
N GLN A 80 -2.92 -5.77 -4.21
CA GLN A 80 -1.77 -6.66 -4.07
C GLN A 80 -1.41 -6.88 -2.61
N VAL A 81 -0.95 -8.08 -2.28
CA VAL A 81 -0.54 -8.43 -0.93
C VAL A 81 0.96 -8.70 -0.92
N TYR A 82 1.66 -8.04 0.00
CA TYR A 82 3.06 -8.22 0.27
C TYR A 82 3.26 -8.63 1.73
N ARG A 83 4.16 -9.59 1.98
CA ARG A 83 4.50 -10.02 3.33
C ARG A 83 5.92 -9.56 3.67
N MET A 84 6.06 -8.90 4.80
CA MET A 84 7.34 -8.40 5.29
C MET A 84 7.64 -8.97 6.67
N THR A 85 8.83 -9.53 6.84
CA THR A 85 9.31 -9.96 8.16
C THR A 85 10.18 -8.87 8.79
N VAL A 86 9.84 -8.49 10.02
CA VAL A 86 10.62 -7.55 10.85
C VAL A 86 11.11 -8.26 12.11
N SER A 87 12.20 -7.76 12.70
CA SER A 87 12.70 -8.30 13.96
C SER A 87 11.73 -7.99 15.09
N GLY A 88 11.49 -8.96 15.97
CA GLY A 88 10.84 -8.71 17.26
C GLY A 88 11.87 -8.42 18.35
N ASP A 89 11.37 -8.34 19.59
CA ASP A 89 12.18 -8.07 20.79
C ASP A 89 12.92 -9.33 21.28
#